data_AF-A0A644WMT1-F1
#
_entry.id   AF-A0A644WMT1-F1
#
_cell.length_a   1.000
_cell.length_b   1.000
_cell.length_c   1.000
_cell.angle_alpha   90.00
_cell.angle_beta   90.00
_cell.angle_gamma   90.00
#
_symmetry.space_group_name_H-M   'P 1'
#
loop_
_entity.id
_entity.type
_entity.pdbx_description
1 polymer ?
#
loop_
_entity_poly.entity_id
_entity_poly.type
_entity_poly.pdbx_seq_one_letter_code
_entity_poly.pdbx_strand_id
1 'polypeptide(L)'
;MKHATFVIVSLPCAIAVFSLFSYAQYEVRHMELIIRMKTVFFEKTPYRLEATQRGLLLILVKADGPERMLLLREDILSVSLTERRYPELEIQTRRAVYSGILEDGYPFSEMASYLSENLKLNITCEYKGGA
;
A
#
# COMPACT_ATOMS: atom_id res chain seq x y z
N MET A 1 -31.96 -23.74 46.39
CA MET A 1 -31.92 -22.39 45.79
C MET A 1 -30.50 -22.14 45.33
N LYS A 2 -30.30 -21.95 44.03
CA LYS A 2 -28.99 -22.10 43.37
C LYS A 2 -28.20 -20.78 43.43
N HIS A 3 -26.94 -20.89 43.82
CA HIS A 3 -25.93 -19.84 43.85
C HIS A 3 -25.70 -19.23 42.46
N ALA A 4 -25.48 -17.91 42.41
CA ALA A 4 -24.85 -17.25 41.27
C ALA A 4 -23.74 -16.34 41.80
N THR A 5 -22.50 -16.81 41.64
CA THR A 5 -21.28 -16.07 41.92
C THR A 5 -20.93 -15.26 40.68
N PHE A 6 -20.95 -13.94 40.76
CA PHE A 6 -20.47 -13.06 39.69
C PHE A 6 -19.04 -12.63 40.01
N VAL A 7 -18.09 -13.01 39.16
CA VAL A 7 -16.70 -12.53 39.21
C VAL A 7 -16.63 -11.26 38.37
N ILE A 8 -16.43 -10.12 39.03
CA ILE A 8 -16.11 -8.85 38.36
C ILE A 8 -14.59 -8.77 38.28
N VAL A 9 -14.02 -9.01 37.09
CA VAL A 9 -12.59 -8.78 36.84
C VAL A 9 -12.41 -7.30 36.51
N SER A 10 -11.67 -6.60 37.36
CA SER A 10 -11.23 -5.22 37.17
C SER A 10 -10.21 -5.12 36.03
N LEU A 11 -10.57 -4.47 34.94
CA LEU A 11 -9.62 -3.93 33.96
C LEU A 11 -9.44 -2.44 34.24
N PRO A 12 -8.24 -1.97 34.65
CA PRO A 12 -8.02 -0.54 34.81
C PRO A 12 -7.97 0.14 33.44
N CYS A 13 -8.85 1.12 33.30
CA CYS A 13 -8.83 2.15 32.28
C CYS A 13 -7.40 2.66 32.00
N ALA A 14 -7.06 2.70 30.71
CA ALA A 14 -6.29 3.81 30.16
C ALA A 14 -7.05 4.32 28.95
N ILE A 15 -7.72 5.45 29.13
CA ILE A 15 -8.36 6.22 28.08
C ILE A 15 -7.24 6.79 27.21
N ALA A 16 -7.09 6.27 25.99
CA ALA A 16 -6.47 7.01 24.90
C ALA A 16 -7.59 7.47 23.98
N VAL A 17 -7.99 8.73 24.13
CA VAL A 17 -8.77 9.44 23.12
C VAL A 17 -7.90 9.55 21.88
N PHE A 18 -8.07 8.63 20.93
CA PHE A 18 -7.62 8.80 19.56
C PHE A 18 -8.72 8.26 18.66
N SER A 19 -9.47 9.20 18.08
CA SER A 19 -10.40 9.08 16.95
C SER A 19 -10.64 7.65 16.42
N LEU A 20 -11.87 7.15 16.62
CA LEU A 20 -12.56 6.12 15.83
C LEU A 20 -11.70 5.38 14.79
N PHE A 21 -10.81 4.49 15.25
CA PHE A 21 -10.42 3.37 14.40
C PHE A 21 -11.58 2.39 14.41
N SER A 22 -12.50 2.62 13.48
CA SER A 22 -13.33 1.55 12.95
C SER A 22 -12.38 0.44 12.55
N TYR A 23 -12.32 -0.62 13.36
CA TYR A 23 -11.95 -1.96 12.90
C TYR A 23 -13.06 -2.41 11.93
N ALA A 24 -13.11 -1.74 10.78
CA ALA A 24 -13.84 -2.19 9.63
C ALA A 24 -13.13 -3.45 9.14
N GLN A 25 -13.94 -4.44 8.82
CA GLN A 25 -13.56 -5.74 8.30
C GLN A 25 -12.36 -5.62 7.35
N TYR A 26 -11.34 -6.46 7.54
CA TYR A 26 -10.21 -6.62 6.63
C TYR A 26 -10.73 -7.28 5.33
N GLU A 27 -11.57 -6.55 4.59
CA GLU A 27 -11.73 -6.79 3.17
C GLU A 27 -10.33 -6.64 2.57
N VAL A 28 -9.82 -7.71 1.97
CA VAL A 28 -8.69 -7.60 1.06
C VAL A 28 -9.17 -6.69 -0.05
N ARG A 29 -8.90 -5.38 0.07
CA ARG A 29 -9.29 -4.39 -0.94
C ARG A 29 -8.56 -4.78 -2.22
N HIS A 30 -9.26 -5.42 -3.15
CA HIS A 30 -8.73 -5.68 -4.48
C HIS A 30 -8.75 -4.34 -5.23
N MET A 31 -7.64 -3.62 -5.16
CA MET A 31 -7.45 -2.35 -5.85
C MET A 31 -6.59 -2.58 -7.08
N GLU A 32 -7.09 -2.18 -8.25
CA GLU A 32 -6.36 -2.34 -9.50
C GLU A 32 -5.55 -1.07 -9.77
N LEU A 33 -4.30 -1.05 -9.28
CA LEU A 33 -3.41 0.08 -9.49
C LEU A 33 -2.68 -0.05 -10.82
N ILE A 34 -2.69 1.01 -11.63
CA ILE A 34 -1.83 1.13 -12.81
C ILE A 34 -0.68 2.08 -12.47
N ILE A 35 0.55 1.60 -12.63
CA ILE A 35 1.76 2.40 -12.50
C ILE A 35 2.45 2.53 -13.85
N ARG A 36 2.73 3.78 -14.23
CA ARG A 36 3.56 4.11 -15.38
C ARG A 36 5.01 4.25 -14.93
N MET A 37 5.76 3.18 -15.07
CA MET A 37 7.16 3.09 -14.65
C MET A 37 8.02 4.04 -15.49
N LYS A 38 8.85 4.84 -14.82
CA LYS A 38 9.88 5.65 -15.48
C LYS A 38 11.01 4.72 -15.89
N THR A 39 11.12 4.46 -17.18
CA THR A 39 12.30 3.78 -17.74
C THR A 39 13.38 4.81 -18.09
N VAL A 40 14.61 4.33 -18.27
CA VAL A 40 15.79 5.16 -18.64
C VAL A 40 15.56 5.92 -19.97
N PHE A 41 14.61 5.48 -20.79
CA PHE A 41 14.37 5.99 -22.14
C PHE A 41 13.17 6.95 -22.24
N PHE A 42 12.75 7.59 -21.14
CA PHE A 42 11.54 8.44 -21.05
C PHE A 42 10.21 7.73 -21.34
N GLU A 43 10.26 6.45 -21.72
CA GLU A 43 9.09 5.62 -21.99
C GLU A 43 8.40 5.27 -20.67
N LYS A 44 7.13 5.66 -20.56
CA LYS A 44 6.27 5.43 -19.40
C LYS A 44 5.48 4.14 -19.61
N THR A 45 6.16 3.02 -19.44
CA THR A 45 5.60 1.70 -19.65
C THR A 45 4.56 1.39 -18.57
N PRO A 46 3.30 1.08 -18.94
CA PRO A 46 2.24 0.81 -17.97
C PRO A 46 2.33 -0.61 -17.42
N TYR A 47 2.28 -0.72 -16.09
CA TYR A 47 2.18 -1.99 -15.37
C TYR A 47 0.97 -1.96 -14.46
N ARG A 48 0.24 -3.07 -14.38
CA ARG A 48 -0.67 -3.32 -13.27
C ARG A 48 0.17 -3.70 -12.04
N LEU A 49 -0.08 -3.00 -10.94
CA LEU A 49 0.57 -3.19 -9.65
C LEU A 49 -0.38 -3.93 -8.72
N GLU A 50 0.03 -5.12 -8.27
CA GLU A 50 -0.74 -5.94 -7.34
C GLU A 50 0.11 -6.24 -6.11
N ALA A 51 -0.43 -5.97 -4.93
CA ALA A 51 0.18 -6.41 -3.69
C ALA A 51 -0.18 -7.89 -3.43
N THR A 52 0.83 -8.70 -3.15
CA THR A 52 0.70 -10.13 -2.90
C THR A 52 1.27 -10.50 -1.53
N GLN A 53 0.97 -11.70 -1.04
CA GLN A 53 1.56 -12.20 0.20
C GLN A 53 3.10 -12.24 0.17
N ARG A 54 3.69 -12.35 -1.02
CA ARG A 54 5.15 -12.46 -1.22
C ARG A 54 5.84 -11.12 -1.46
N GLY A 55 5.10 -10.06 -1.78
CA GLY A 55 5.66 -8.75 -2.17
C GLY A 55 4.81 -8.07 -3.25
N LEU A 56 5.42 -7.30 -4.14
CA LEU A 56 4.74 -6.59 -5.21
C LEU A 56 4.86 -7.32 -6.55
N LEU A 57 3.74 -7.49 -7.24
CA LEU A 57 3.70 -8.02 -8.60
C LEU A 57 3.42 -6.88 -9.57
N LEU A 58 4.30 -6.72 -10.55
CA LEU A 58 4.17 -5.79 -11.66
C LEU A 58 3.88 -6.59 -12.92
N ILE A 59 2.71 -6.35 -13.52
CA ILE A 59 2.26 -7.04 -14.74
C ILE A 59 2.22 -6.03 -15.87
N LEU A 60 3.08 -6.22 -16.86
CA LEU A 60 3.16 -5.34 -18.02
C LEU A 60 1.85 -5.35 -18.81
N VAL A 61 1.30 -4.17 -19.07
CA VAL A 61 0.10 -4.01 -19.90
C VAL A 61 0.54 -3.93 -21.36
N LYS A 62 0.70 -5.08 -22.02
CA LYS A 62 1.01 -5.20 -23.46
C LYS A 62 0.07 -6.19 -24.15
N ALA A 63 -0.09 -6.02 -25.47
CA ALA A 63 -0.93 -6.86 -26.32
C ALA A 63 -0.39 -8.29 -26.49
N ASP A 64 0.93 -8.50 -26.33
CA ASP A 64 1.63 -9.73 -26.72
C ASP A 64 1.89 -10.70 -25.55
N GLY A 65 1.09 -10.58 -24.48
CA GLY A 65 1.13 -11.45 -23.30
C GLY A 65 1.71 -10.78 -22.03
N PRO A 66 1.48 -11.37 -20.84
CA PRO A 66 1.84 -10.74 -19.58
C PRO A 66 3.32 -10.99 -19.24
N GLU A 67 4.17 -9.99 -19.50
CA GLU A 67 5.47 -9.92 -18.83
C GLU A 67 5.22 -9.58 -17.35
N ARG A 68 5.74 -10.41 -16.43
CA ARG A 68 5.50 -10.27 -14.98
C ARG A 68 6.82 -10.13 -14.24
N MET A 69 6.90 -9.14 -13.36
CA MET A 69 8.03 -8.92 -12.47
C MET A 69 7.54 -9.01 -11.02
N LEU A 70 8.09 -9.95 -10.26
CA LEU A 70 7.81 -10.10 -8.83
C LEU A 70 8.95 -9.45 -8.04
N LEU A 71 8.63 -8.44 -7.25
CA LEU A 71 9.51 -7.84 -6.25
C LEU A 71 9.21 -8.48 -4.89
N LEU A 72 10.14 -9.31 -4.40
CA LEU A 72 9.98 -10.00 -3.12
C LEU A 72 10.05 -9.00 -1.95
N ARG A 73 9.20 -9.18 -0.95
CA ARG A 73 9.15 -8.32 0.24
C ARG A 73 10.52 -8.18 0.92
N GLU A 74 11.30 -9.26 0.99
CA GLU A 74 12.64 -9.30 1.60
C GLU A 74 13.70 -8.47 0.85
N ASP A 75 13.45 -8.22 -0.44
CA ASP A 75 14.30 -7.40 -1.30
C ASP A 75 13.87 -5.93 -1.32
N ILE A 76 12.65 -5.60 -0.87
CA ILE A 76 12.14 -4.24 -0.78
C ILE A 76 12.69 -3.59 0.50
N LEU A 77 13.45 -2.51 0.33
CA LEU A 77 14.04 -1.73 1.42
C LEU A 77 13.09 -0.63 1.89
N SER A 78 12.43 0.04 0.95
CA SER A 78 11.45 1.09 1.25
C SER A 78 10.47 1.25 0.09
N VAL A 79 9.29 1.76 0.43
CA VAL A 79 8.28 2.22 -0.53
C VAL A 79 7.89 3.63 -0.12
N SER A 80 7.99 4.57 -1.04
CA SER A 80 7.58 5.95 -0.82
C SER A 80 6.50 6.35 -1.82
N LEU A 81 5.46 7.00 -1.31
CA LEU A 81 4.36 7.52 -2.08
C LEU A 81 4.32 9.04 -1.89
N THR A 82 4.45 9.80 -2.97
CA THR A 82 4.49 11.27 -2.94
C THR A 82 3.23 11.84 -3.58
N GLU A 83 2.50 12.64 -2.82
CA GLU A 83 1.33 13.36 -3.32
C GLU A 83 1.80 14.55 -4.16
N ARG A 84 1.43 14.55 -5.44
CA ARG A 84 1.65 15.63 -6.41
C ARG A 84 0.44 15.67 -7.34
N ARG A 85 0.48 16.55 -8.36
CA ARG A 85 -0.51 16.58 -9.44
C ARG A 85 -0.78 15.19 -10.04
N TYR A 86 0.25 14.34 -10.11
CA TYR A 86 0.11 12.92 -10.35
C TYR A 86 0.87 12.17 -9.25
N PRO A 87 0.23 11.27 -8.49
CA PRO A 87 0.89 10.56 -7.41
C PRO A 87 2.10 9.77 -7.91
N GLU A 88 3.24 9.95 -7.25
CA GLU A 88 4.47 9.24 -7.60
C GLU A 88 4.71 8.12 -6.60
N LEU A 89 5.03 6.93 -7.11
CA LEU A 89 5.44 5.77 -6.32
C LEU A 89 6.91 5.48 -6.61
N GLU A 90 7.69 5.30 -5.56
CA GLU A 90 9.06 4.82 -5.63
C GLU A 90 9.23 3.60 -4.72
N ILE A 91 9.85 2.56 -5.28
CA ILE A 91 10.12 1.29 -4.63
C ILE A 91 11.63 1.08 -4.69
N GLN A 92 12.28 1.18 -3.54
CA GLN A 92 13.69 0.90 -3.42
C GLN A 92 13.87 -0.58 -3.07
N THR A 93 14.62 -1.29 -3.90
CA THR A 93 15.04 -2.67 -3.62
C THR A 93 16.53 -2.74 -3.36
N ARG A 94 17.03 -3.90 -2.92
CA ARG A 94 18.47 -4.16 -2.77
C ARG A 94 19.26 -4.00 -4.07
N ARG A 95 18.61 -4.14 -5.23
CA ARG A 95 19.27 -4.19 -6.55
C ARG A 95 19.05 -2.92 -7.38
N ALA A 96 17.87 -2.32 -7.26
CA ALA A 96 17.46 -1.21 -8.10
C ALA A 96 16.40 -0.34 -7.43
N VAL A 97 16.25 0.88 -7.93
CA VAL A 97 15.15 1.79 -7.59
C VAL A 97 14.17 1.78 -8.76
N TYR A 98 12.91 1.49 -8.45
CA TYR A 98 11.80 1.51 -9.39
C TYR A 98 10.96 2.74 -9.06
N SER A 99 10.79 3.66 -10.02
CA SER A 99 9.91 4.82 -9.82
C SER A 99 8.89 4.92 -10.93
N GLY A 100 7.72 5.45 -10.61
CA GLY A 100 6.63 5.57 -11.56
C GLY A 100 5.56 6.54 -11.09
N ILE A 101 4.65 6.85 -12.00
CA ILE A 101 3.48 7.67 -11.73
C ILE A 101 2.27 6.73 -11.66
N LEU A 102 1.51 6.79 -10.57
CA LEU A 102 0.24 6.09 -10.47
C LEU A 102 -0.81 6.81 -11.30
N GLU A 103 -1.60 6.05 -12.05
CA GLU A 103 -2.74 6.61 -12.78
C GLU A 103 -3.83 7.07 -11.80
N ASP A 104 -4.53 8.12 -12.19
CA ASP A 104 -5.52 8.82 -11.39
C ASP A 104 -6.84 8.01 -11.37
N GLY A 105 -6.84 6.91 -10.61
CA GLY A 105 -7.99 6.01 -10.45
C GLY A 105 -8.54 5.98 -9.03
N TYR A 106 -7.73 6.35 -8.04
CA TYR A 106 -8.05 6.23 -6.62
C TYR A 106 -7.47 7.42 -5.85
N PRO A 107 -8.13 7.85 -4.75
CA PRO A 107 -7.59 8.92 -3.92
C PRO A 107 -6.28 8.49 -3.24
N PHE A 108 -5.36 9.44 -3.04
CA PHE A 108 -4.02 9.22 -2.49
C PHE A 108 -4.04 8.42 -1.16
N SER A 109 -4.97 8.77 -0.26
CA SER A 109 -5.14 8.10 1.02
C SER A 109 -5.51 6.63 0.88
N GLU A 110 -6.35 6.26 -0.08
CA GLU A 110 -6.71 4.87 -0.34
C GLU A 110 -5.55 4.08 -0.93
N MET A 111 -4.78 4.69 -1.84
CA MET A 111 -3.56 4.09 -2.39
C MET A 111 -2.52 3.81 -1.29
N ALA A 112 -2.31 4.79 -0.39
CA ALA A 112 -1.41 4.65 0.74
C ALA A 112 -1.86 3.55 1.71
N SER A 113 -3.15 3.51 2.06
CA SER A 113 -3.72 2.49 2.94
C SER A 113 -3.58 1.10 2.33
N TYR A 114 -3.96 0.95 1.05
CA TYR A 114 -3.88 -0.32 0.33
C TYR A 114 -2.45 -0.88 0.32
N LEU A 115 -1.46 -0.06 -0.04
CA LEU A 115 -0.08 -0.51 -0.09
C LEU A 115 0.44 -0.86 1.31
N SER A 116 0.10 -0.07 2.33
CA SER A 116 0.58 -0.26 3.71
C SER A 116 0.04 -1.55 4.32
N GLU A 117 -1.26 -1.78 4.19
CA GLU A 117 -1.95 -2.98 4.71
C GLU A 117 -1.45 -4.26 4.05
N ASN A 118 -1.23 -4.25 2.73
CA ASN A 118 -0.86 -5.45 1.99
C ASN A 118 0.65 -5.76 2.03
N LEU A 119 1.50 -4.74 2.06
CA LEU A 119 2.95 -4.96 2.07
C LEU A 119 3.50 -5.24 3.46
N LYS A 120 2.81 -4.85 4.54
CA LYS A 120 3.33 -4.93 5.91
C LYS A 120 4.71 -4.29 6.05
N LEU A 121 4.96 -3.24 5.26
CA LEU A 121 6.17 -2.43 5.27
C LEU A 121 5.78 -1.01 5.68
N ASN A 122 6.69 -0.30 6.34
CA ASN A 122 6.49 1.12 6.61
C ASN A 122 6.57 1.88 5.28
N ILE A 123 5.44 2.48 4.86
CA ILE A 123 5.39 3.33 3.68
C ILE A 123 5.60 4.77 4.10
N THR A 124 6.53 5.45 3.44
CA THR A 124 6.75 6.89 3.64
C THR A 124 5.82 7.66 2.71
N CYS A 125 4.86 8.38 3.29
CA CYS A 125 3.98 9.27 2.52
C CYS A 125 4.48 10.71 2.60
N GLU A 126 4.78 11.31 1.45
CA GLU A 126 5.14 12.73 1.36
C GLU A 126 3.96 13.53 0.82
N TYR A 127 3.36 14.36 1.68
CA TYR A 127 2.29 15.27 1.30
C TYR A 127 2.90 16.61 0.87
N LYS A 128 2.91 16.88 -0.43
CA LYS A 128 3.21 18.23 -0.92
C LYS A 128 1.89 18.97 -1.14
N GLY A 129 1.33 19.44 -0.04
CA GLY A 129 0.13 20.29 -0.04
C GLY A 129 0.30 21.40 -1.07
N GLY A 130 -0.66 21.51 -1.98
CA GLY A 130 -0.71 22.58 -2.96
C GLY A 130 -0.75 23.93 -2.25
N ALA A 131 0.15 24.82 -2.65
CA ALA A 131 -0.05 26.25 -2.48
C ALA A 131 -0.93 26.76 -3.63
#